data_AF-A0ABD0NEZ6-F1
#
_entry.id   AF-A0ABD0NEZ6-F1
#
_cell.length_a   1.000
_cell.length_b   1.000
_cell.length_c   1.000
_cell.angle_alpha   90.00
_cell.angle_beta   90.00
_cell.angle_gamma   90.00
#
_symmetry.space_group_name_H-M   'P 1'
#
loop_
_entity.id
_entity.type
_entity.pdbx_description
1 polymer ?
#
loop_
_entity_poly.entity_id
_entity_poly.type
_entity_poly.pdbx_seq_one_letter_code
_entity_poly.pdbx_strand_id
1 'polypeptide(L)'
;RIHISTPNKYEYQYVKKPTKVTHIQVAIKSHNDAHIALSPTAHDSPEMVEIVLGGRQNSRSWISRGKMGEPVASAPTPGILSWDEFRSFWISWSGGGVQ
;
A
#
# COMPACT_ATOMS: atom_id res chain seq x y z
N ARG A 1 8.77 -4.05 -15.45
CA ARG A 1 8.89 -3.27 -14.19
C ARG A 1 8.16 -1.95 -14.42
N ILE A 2 7.27 -1.54 -13.52
CA ILE A 2 6.48 -0.30 -13.66
C ILE A 2 7.03 0.71 -12.65
N HIS A 3 7.31 1.93 -13.11
CA HIS A 3 7.79 3.02 -12.25
C HIS A 3 6.65 4.04 -12.12
N ILE A 4 6.32 4.40 -10.88
CA ILE A 4 5.25 5.34 -10.56
C ILE A 4 5.83 6.38 -9.61
N SER A 5 5.53 7.65 -9.88
CA SER A 5 5.81 8.75 -8.97
C SER A 5 4.51 9.50 -8.74
N THR A 6 4.14 9.66 -7.47
CA THR A 6 2.92 10.34 -7.06
C THR A 6 3.27 11.68 -6.43
N PRO A 7 2.48 12.74 -6.66
CA PRO A 7 2.63 13.97 -5.90
C PRO A 7 2.26 13.74 -4.43
N ASN A 8 2.56 14.70 -3.56
CA ASN A 8 2.05 14.73 -2.19
C ASN A 8 0.56 15.11 -2.18
N LYS A 9 -0.28 14.21 -2.71
CA LYS A 9 -1.75 14.29 -2.75
C LYS A 9 -2.31 12.91 -2.51
N TYR A 10 -3.45 12.87 -1.83
CA TYR A 10 -4.08 11.62 -1.47
C TYR A 10 -4.99 11.06 -2.60
N GLU A 11 -4.34 10.70 -3.69
CA GLU A 11 -4.94 10.20 -4.93
C GLU A 11 -4.22 8.93 -5.39
N TYR A 12 -4.98 7.96 -5.89
CA TYR A 12 -4.43 6.70 -6.39
C TYR A 12 -4.14 6.78 -7.89
N GLN A 13 -2.98 6.27 -8.29
CA GLN A 13 -2.70 5.92 -9.69
C GLN A 13 -2.95 4.41 -9.87
N TYR A 14 -3.96 4.08 -10.68
CA TYR A 14 -4.38 2.69 -10.86
C TYR A 14 -3.59 1.99 -11.97
N VAL A 15 -3.06 0.80 -11.66
CA VAL A 15 -2.37 -0.05 -12.62
C VAL A 15 -3.06 -1.41 -12.66
N LYS A 16 -3.38 -1.90 -13.85
CA LYS A 16 -4.01 -3.21 -14.02
C LYS A 16 -2.99 -4.31 -13.71
N LYS A 17 -3.27 -5.13 -12.70
CA LYS A 17 -2.45 -6.30 -12.39
C LYS A 17 -2.70 -7.43 -13.40
N PRO A 18 -1.69 -8.29 -13.67
CA PRO A 18 -1.90 -9.54 -14.41
C PRO A 18 -2.90 -10.47 -13.71
N THR A 19 -3.58 -11.31 -14.50
CA THR A 19 -4.48 -12.35 -13.96
C THR A 19 -3.69 -13.41 -13.20
N LYS A 20 -4.31 -14.02 -12.17
CA LYS A 20 -3.73 -15.10 -11.33
C LYS A 20 -2.52 -14.75 -10.44
N VAL A 21 -2.20 -13.48 -10.27
CA VAL A 21 -1.18 -13.04 -9.30
C VAL A 21 -1.75 -13.06 -7.88
N THR A 22 -0.99 -13.59 -6.92
CA THR A 22 -1.30 -13.65 -5.48
C THR A 22 -0.35 -12.82 -4.60
N HIS A 23 0.66 -12.18 -5.20
CA HIS A 23 1.53 -11.26 -4.49
C HIS A 23 2.13 -10.23 -5.45
N ILE A 24 2.55 -9.10 -4.91
CA ILE A 24 3.37 -8.11 -5.62
C ILE A 24 4.61 -7.79 -4.79
N GLN A 25 5.68 -7.47 -5.50
CA GLN A 25 6.85 -6.83 -4.93
C GLN A 25 6.81 -5.36 -5.30
N VAL A 26 6.99 -4.49 -4.30
CA VAL A 26 7.08 -3.04 -4.49
C VAL A 26 8.38 -2.54 -3.88
N ALA A 27 9.05 -1.61 -4.56
CA ALA A 27 10.20 -0.90 -4.04
C ALA A 27 9.80 0.56 -3.86
N ILE A 28 9.82 1.06 -2.62
CA ILE A 28 9.25 2.34 -2.23
C ILE A 28 10.35 3.22 -1.64
N LYS A 29 10.40 4.48 -2.07
CA LYS A 29 11.20 5.54 -1.48
C LYS A 29 10.27 6.71 -1.17
N SER A 30 10.08 7.02 0.11
CA SER A 30 9.12 8.03 0.59
C SER A 30 9.58 8.58 1.94
N HIS A 31 9.18 9.81 2.24
CA HIS A 31 9.55 10.50 3.48
C HIS A 31 8.75 10.00 4.69
N ASN A 32 7.45 9.76 4.51
CA ASN A 32 6.54 9.46 5.62
C ASN A 32 5.86 8.13 5.39
N ASP A 33 4.92 8.11 4.46
CA ASP A 33 3.99 7.01 4.23
C ASP A 33 3.93 6.61 2.77
N ALA A 34 3.41 5.42 2.54
CA ALA A 34 3.04 4.92 1.23
C ALA A 34 1.71 4.18 1.33
N HIS A 35 0.78 4.56 0.46
CA HIS A 35 -0.54 3.95 0.36
C HIS A 35 -0.60 3.05 -0.86
N ILE A 36 -0.89 1.77 -0.64
CA ILE A 36 -1.12 0.80 -1.70
C ILE A 36 -2.56 0.32 -1.61
N ALA A 37 -3.24 0.33 -2.76
CA ALA A 37 -4.61 -0.13 -2.89
C ALA A 37 -4.69 -1.40 -3.74
N LEU A 38 -5.35 -2.44 -3.22
CA LEU A 38 -5.85 -3.55 -4.02
C LEU A 38 -7.35 -3.32 -4.24
N SER A 39 -7.75 -3.03 -5.47
CA SER A 39 -9.13 -2.70 -5.82
C SER A 39 -9.65 -3.56 -6.98
N PRO A 40 -10.93 -3.96 -6.98
CA PRO A 40 -11.57 -4.61 -8.12
C PRO A 40 -11.75 -3.64 -9.31
N THR A 41 -11.77 -2.33 -9.06
CA THR A 41 -11.99 -1.29 -10.07
C THR A 41 -10.91 -0.20 -10.01
N ALA A 42 -10.74 0.54 -11.11
CA ALA A 42 -9.78 1.65 -11.19
C ALA A 42 -10.35 2.98 -10.65
N HIS A 43 -11.05 2.92 -9.51
CA HIS A 43 -11.57 4.08 -8.79
C HIS A 43 -11.71 3.74 -7.30
N ASP A 44 -11.85 4.78 -6.48
CA ASP A 44 -12.03 4.63 -5.03
C ASP A 44 -13.33 3.85 -4.78
N SER A 45 -13.25 2.73 -4.07
CA SER A 45 -14.37 1.82 -3.82
C SER A 45 -14.35 1.35 -2.37
N PRO A 46 -15.51 1.14 -1.71
CA PRO A 46 -15.57 0.48 -0.41
C PRO A 46 -14.98 -0.95 -0.40
N GLU A 47 -14.93 -1.61 -1.57
CA GLU A 47 -14.41 -2.97 -1.73
C GLU A 47 -12.88 -3.03 -1.85
N MET A 48 -12.20 -1.88 -1.92
CA MET A 48 -10.75 -1.87 -1.96
C MET A 48 -10.15 -2.23 -0.60
N VAL A 49 -8.96 -2.81 -0.61
CA VAL A 49 -8.12 -2.96 0.58
C VAL A 49 -7.00 -1.94 0.48
N GLU A 50 -6.88 -1.10 1.50
CA GLU A 50 -5.80 -0.13 1.63
C GLU A 50 -4.74 -0.69 2.58
N ILE A 51 -3.48 -0.62 2.15
CA ILE A 51 -2.30 -0.99 2.91
C ILE A 51 -1.47 0.29 3.05
N VAL A 52 -1.27 0.73 4.29
CA VAL A 52 -0.44 1.90 4.59
C VAL A 52 0.84 1.42 5.23
N LEU A 53 1.96 1.76 4.60
CA LEU A 53 3.30 1.56 5.13
C LEU A 53 3.82 2.88 5.67
N GLY A 54 4.42 2.88 6.86
CA GLY A 54 5.02 4.10 7.43
C GLY A 54 4.02 5.22 7.74
N GLY A 55 2.74 4.92 7.94
CA GLY A 55 1.82 5.92 8.45
C GLY A 55 2.19 6.42 9.86
N ARG A 56 1.52 7.48 10.31
CA ARG A 56 1.83 8.20 11.56
C ARG A 56 3.32 8.58 11.65
N GLN A 57 3.81 9.36 10.68
CA GLN A 57 5.21 9.80 10.62
C GLN A 57 6.21 8.63 10.57
N ASN A 58 6.03 7.71 9.63
CA ASN A 58 6.91 6.55 9.43
C ASN A 58 7.03 5.64 10.67
N SER A 59 5.96 5.51 11.48
CA SER A 59 6.01 4.78 12.75
C SER A 59 5.10 3.56 12.82
N ARG A 60 4.07 3.48 11.97
CA ARG A 60 3.07 2.41 12.02
C ARG A 60 2.60 2.03 10.62
N SER A 61 2.36 0.75 10.41
CA SER A 61 1.73 0.23 9.19
C SER A 61 0.40 -0.43 9.52
N TRP A 62 -0.55 -0.40 8.59
CA TRP A 62 -1.86 -1.02 8.79
C TRP A 62 -2.52 -1.43 7.48
N ILE A 63 -3.55 -2.25 7.64
CA ILE A 63 -4.47 -2.66 6.58
C ILE A 63 -5.87 -2.20 6.97
N SER A 64 -6.60 -1.59 6.05
CA SER A 64 -7.98 -1.11 6.20
C SER A 64 -8.85 -1.56 5.03
N ARG A 65 -10.17 -1.56 5.23
CA ARG A 65 -11.16 -1.73 4.16
C ARG A 65 -11.64 -0.37 3.68
N GLY A 66 -11.64 -0.14 2.38
CA GLY A 66 -11.96 1.16 1.80
C GLY A 66 -10.80 2.16 1.96
N LYS A 67 -10.92 3.28 1.23
CA LYS A 67 -10.02 4.43 1.35
C LYS A 67 -10.27 5.14 2.70
N MET A 68 -9.21 5.35 3.50
CA MET A 68 -9.29 5.93 4.85
C MET A 68 -10.21 5.17 5.81
N GLY A 69 -10.38 3.87 5.59
CA GLY A 69 -11.14 3.03 6.51
C GLY A 69 -10.43 2.81 7.85
N GLU A 70 -11.19 2.36 8.84
CA GLU A 70 -10.62 1.95 10.13
C GLU A 70 -9.66 0.75 9.95
N PRO A 71 -8.49 0.77 10.60
CA PRO A 71 -7.54 -0.35 10.55
C PRO A 71 -8.16 -1.66 11.06
N VAL A 72 -8.11 -2.71 10.25
CA VAL A 72 -8.47 -4.08 10.66
C VAL A 72 -7.27 -4.86 11.17
N ALA A 73 -6.06 -4.43 10.82
CA ALA A 73 -4.79 -4.94 11.35
C ALA A 73 -3.77 -3.79 11.39
N SER A 74 -2.92 -3.74 12.40
CA SER A 74 -1.86 -2.73 12.47
C SER A 74 -0.65 -3.20 13.29
N ALA A 75 0.54 -2.69 12.95
CA ALA A 75 1.78 -3.02 13.64
C ALA A 75 2.70 -1.79 13.73
N PRO A 76 3.48 -1.64 14.82
CA PRO A 76 4.54 -0.64 14.87
C PRO A 76 5.63 -0.99 13.85
N THR A 77 6.04 -0.01 13.05
CA THR A 77 7.04 -0.14 12.00
C THR A 77 7.90 1.14 11.94
N PRO A 78 8.64 1.47 13.01
CA PRO A 78 9.41 2.69 13.08
C PRO A 78 10.52 2.73 12.02
N GLY A 79 10.54 3.80 11.23
CA GLY A 79 11.55 4.03 10.21
C GLY A 79 11.53 3.02 9.08
N ILE A 80 10.36 2.44 8.75
CA ILE A 80 10.25 1.38 7.73
C ILE A 80 10.53 1.91 6.32
N LEU A 81 10.11 3.15 6.02
CA LEU A 81 10.40 3.84 4.77
C LEU A 81 11.67 4.71 4.89
N SER A 82 12.25 5.06 3.74
CA SER A 82 13.42 5.94 3.63
C SER A 82 13.25 6.92 2.48
N TRP A 83 13.78 8.13 2.65
CA TRP A 83 13.84 9.15 1.60
C TRP A 83 15.12 9.03 0.74
N ASP A 84 16.15 8.36 1.28
CA ASP A 84 17.46 8.19 0.65
C ASP A 84 17.51 6.98 -0.30
N GLU A 85 16.78 5.91 0.05
CA GLU A 85 16.88 4.62 -0.64
C GLU A 85 15.51 3.97 -0.88
N PHE A 86 15.45 3.15 -1.93
CA PHE A 86 14.28 2.29 -2.15
C PHE A 86 14.32 1.10 -1.19
N ARG A 87 13.21 0.88 -0.49
CA ARG A 87 13.01 -0.29 0.37
C ARG A 87 11.96 -1.21 -0.23
N SER A 88 12.25 -2.51 -0.21
CA SER A 88 11.43 -3.51 -0.89
C SER A 88 10.46 -4.19 0.08
N PHE A 89 9.20 -4.29 -0.35
CA PHE A 89 8.13 -4.93 0.40
C PHE A 89 7.43 -5.95 -0.48
N TRP A 90 6.94 -7.01 0.16
CA TRP A 90 6.03 -7.96 -0.44
C TRP A 90 4.65 -7.69 0.12
N ILE A 91 3.65 -7.68 -0.76
CA ILE A 91 2.24 -7.67 -0.39
C ILE A 91 1.66 -8.93 -1.00
N SER A 92 1.08 -9.80 -0.18
CA SER A 92 0.52 -11.06 -0.64
C SER A 92 -0.93 -11.22 -0.20
N TRP A 93 -1.69 -11.99 -0.96
CA TRP A 93 -3.06 -12.34 -0.63
C TRP A 93 -3.33 -13.80 -0.90
N SER A 94 -3.92 -14.46 0.09
CA SER A 94 -4.33 -15.86 0.01
C SER A 94 -5.56 -16.06 0.90
N GLY A 95 -6.43 -17.00 0.51
CA GLY A 95 -7.62 -17.33 1.32
C GLY A 95 -8.57 -16.15 1.60
N GLY A 96 -8.55 -15.09 0.79
CA GLY A 96 -9.36 -13.88 0.99
C GLY A 96 -8.75 -12.82 1.93
N GLY A 97 -7.58 -13.07 2.51
CA GLY A 97 -6.84 -12.11 3.35
C GLY A 97 -5.64 -11.49 2.64
N VAL A 98 -5.23 -10.31 3.10
CA VAL A 98 -4.00 -9.59 2.68
C VAL A 98 -3.01 -9.59 3.84
N GLN A 99 -1.72 -9.79 3.54
CA GLN A 99 -0.60 -9.79 4.50
C GLN A 99 0.67 -9.20 3.89
#